data_AF-A0A3B8XXT8-F1
#
_entry.id   AF-A0A3B8XXT8-F1
#
_cell.length_a   1.000
_cell.length_b   1.000
_cell.length_c   1.000
_cell.angle_alpha   90.00
_cell.angle_beta   90.00
_cell.angle_gamma   90.00
#
_symmetry.space_group_name_H-M   'P 1'
#
loop_
_entity.id
_entity.type
_entity.pdbx_description
1 polymer ?
#
loop_
_entity_poly.entity_id
_entity_poly.type
_entity_poly.pdbx_seq_one_letter_code
_entity_poly.pdbx_strand_id
1 'polypeptide(L)'
;MAEVDLVIRGGTVVDGSGGAPKKADVAIDKGVIVAVGEIREKGREEIDASGLLVTPGWVDIHTHYDGQVTWDSRMTPSSIHGSTTVVMGNCG
;
A
#
# COMPACT_ATOMS: atom_id res chain seq x y z
N MET A 1 2.38 -8.10 24.05
CA MET A 1 1.38 -7.29 23.32
C MET A 1 1.96 -7.06 21.92
N ALA A 2 1.15 -7.01 20.87
CA ALA A 2 1.68 -6.61 19.56
C ALA A 2 2.10 -5.14 19.64
N GLU A 3 3.29 -4.81 19.14
CA GLU A 3 3.85 -3.44 19.24
C GLU A 3 3.37 -2.54 18.09
N VAL A 4 2.84 -3.13 17.01
CA VAL A 4 2.33 -2.44 15.82
C VAL A 4 1.07 -3.13 15.29
N ASP A 5 0.24 -2.40 14.55
CA ASP A 5 -1.04 -2.90 14.02
C ASP A 5 -0.86 -3.99 12.94
N LEU A 6 0.01 -3.77 11.96
CA LEU A 6 0.23 -4.68 10.83
C LEU A 6 1.72 -4.82 10.52
N VAL A 7 2.17 -6.04 10.20
CA VAL A 7 3.47 -6.26 9.57
C VAL A 7 3.34 -7.07 8.29
N ILE A 8 3.86 -6.55 7.19
CA ILE A 8 4.02 -7.27 5.92
C ILE A 8 5.41 -7.93 5.95
N ARG A 9 5.46 -9.26 5.81
CA ARG A 9 6.65 -10.09 6.06
C ARG A 9 7.31 -10.60 4.76
N GLY A 10 8.63 -10.64 4.71
CA GLY A 10 9.41 -11.38 3.70
C GLY A 10 9.35 -10.84 2.27
N GLY A 11 8.77 -9.65 2.09
CA GLY A 11 8.53 -9.03 0.80
C GLY A 11 9.81 -8.56 0.12
N THR A 12 9.74 -8.39 -1.21
CA THR A 12 10.71 -7.56 -1.94
C THR A 12 10.15 -6.14 -2.03
N VAL A 13 10.69 -5.22 -1.23
CA VAL A 13 10.26 -3.82 -1.18
C VAL A 13 10.85 -3.04 -2.35
N VAL A 14 9.97 -2.40 -3.12
CA VAL A 14 10.30 -1.38 -4.13
C VAL A 14 9.68 -0.07 -3.65
N ASP A 15 10.48 0.82 -3.07
CA ASP A 15 9.97 1.97 -2.31
C ASP A 15 9.57 3.20 -3.15
N GLY A 16 9.69 3.11 -4.48
CA GLY A 16 9.35 4.20 -5.40
C GLY A 16 10.42 5.28 -5.55
N SER A 17 11.54 5.20 -4.83
CA SER A 17 12.67 6.16 -4.98
C SER A 17 13.50 5.96 -6.25
N GLY A 18 13.25 4.88 -7.00
CA GLY A 18 14.04 4.46 -8.17
C GLY A 18 15.28 3.64 -7.84
N GLY A 19 15.55 3.37 -6.55
CA GLY A 19 16.63 2.49 -6.11
C GLY A 19 16.37 1.00 -6.41
N ALA A 20 17.40 0.17 -6.14
CA ALA A 20 17.29 -1.27 -6.28
C ALA A 20 16.30 -1.87 -5.25
N PRO A 21 15.49 -2.87 -5.62
CA PRO A 21 14.61 -3.57 -4.68
C PRO A 21 15.39 -4.26 -3.56
N LYS A 22 14.82 -4.31 -2.35
CA LYS A 22 15.43 -4.95 -1.18
C LYS A 22 14.48 -5.91 -0.48
N LYS A 23 15.00 -7.02 0.04
CA LYS A 23 14.22 -7.90 0.94
C LYS A 23 14.05 -7.20 2.29
N ALA A 24 12.80 -7.04 2.72
CA ALA A 24 12.47 -6.38 3.97
C ALA A 24 11.03 -6.67 4.39
N ASP A 25 10.77 -6.50 5.68
CA ASP A 25 9.45 -6.38 6.25
C ASP A 25 9.02 -4.90 6.26
N VAL A 26 7.71 -4.66 6.37
CA VAL A 26 7.13 -3.31 6.52
C VAL A 26 6.16 -3.32 7.70
N ALA A 27 6.40 -2.49 8.71
CA ALA A 27 5.52 -2.33 9.86
C ALA A 27 4.65 -1.08 9.71
N ILE A 28 3.37 -1.22 10.05
CA ILE A 28 2.37 -0.17 10.03
C ILE A 28 1.73 -0.07 11.41
N ASP A 29 1.66 1.14 11.95
CA ASP A 29 0.93 1.47 13.18
C ASP A 29 0.06 2.70 12.92
N LYS A 30 -1.22 2.64 13.31
CA LYS A 30 -2.19 3.74 13.17
C LYS A 30 -2.26 4.33 11.74
N GLY A 31 -2.15 3.45 10.75
CA GLY A 31 -2.21 3.81 9.32
C GLY A 31 -0.93 4.43 8.75
N VAL A 32 0.17 4.46 9.51
CA VAL A 32 1.45 5.03 9.08
C VAL A 32 2.52 3.93 9.05
N ILE A 33 3.38 3.96 8.04
CA ILE A 33 4.56 3.09 7.98
C ILE A 33 5.56 3.56 9.06
N VAL A 34 5.84 2.72 10.04
CA VAL A 34 6.73 3.04 11.18
C VAL A 34 8.12 2.43 11.04
N ALA A 35 8.28 1.36 10.26
CA ALA A 35 9.59 0.77 9.97
C ALA A 35 9.58 -0.01 8.65
N VAL A 36 10.75 -0.06 7.99
CA VAL A 36 11.03 -0.89 6.82
C VAL A 36 12.41 -1.53 6.99
N GLY A 37 12.51 -2.86 6.99
CA GLY A 37 13.76 -3.57 7.22
C GLY A 37 13.56 -4.91 7.92
N GLU A 38 14.50 -5.30 8.78
CA GLU A 38 14.31 -6.43 9.71
C GLU A 38 13.42 -5.94 10.88
N ILE A 39 12.26 -6.57 11.06
CA ILE A 39 11.31 -6.24 12.14
C ILE A 39 11.17 -7.46 13.03
N ARG A 40 11.53 -7.35 14.31
CA ARG A 40 11.48 -8.47 15.27
C ARG A 40 10.18 -8.51 16.05
N GLU A 41 9.55 -7.35 16.14
CA GLU A 41 8.28 -7.09 16.80
C GLU A 41 7.16 -7.84 16.08
N LYS A 42 6.22 -8.41 16.83
CA LYS A 42 5.05 -9.06 16.25
C LYS A 42 3.95 -8.03 15.97
N GLY A 43 3.37 -8.08 14.77
CA GLY A 43 2.17 -7.32 14.43
C GLY A 43 0.91 -7.88 15.08
N ARG A 44 -0.11 -7.04 15.29
CA ARG A 44 -1.46 -7.53 15.64
C ARG A 44 -2.00 -8.38 14.48
N GLU A 45 -1.74 -7.96 13.26
CA GLU A 45 -1.94 -8.70 12.02
C GLU A 45 -0.60 -8.87 11.28
N GLU A 46 -0.42 -9.99 10.59
CA GLU A 46 0.75 -10.24 9.75
C GLU A 46 0.34 -10.80 8.39
N ILE A 47 0.94 -10.27 7.33
CA ILE A 47 0.73 -10.70 5.94
C ILE A 47 2.04 -11.28 5.41
N ASP A 48 2.02 -12.52 4.92
CA ASP A 48 3.18 -13.12 4.25
C ASP A 48 3.25 -12.66 2.79
N ALA A 49 4.30 -11.89 2.46
CA ALA A 49 4.60 -11.40 1.12
C ALA A 49 5.82 -12.12 0.51
N SER A 50 6.16 -13.31 0.99
CA SER A 50 7.27 -14.11 0.45
C SER A 50 7.09 -14.37 -1.04
N GLY A 51 8.10 -14.01 -1.82
CA GLY A 51 8.07 -14.12 -3.29
C GLY A 51 7.26 -13.03 -4.00
N LEU A 52 6.67 -12.09 -3.26
CA LEU A 52 5.88 -10.99 -3.80
C LEU A 52 6.61 -9.64 -3.69
N LEU A 53 6.09 -8.65 -4.42
CA LEU A 53 6.53 -7.26 -4.30
C LEU A 53 5.69 -6.54 -3.24
N VAL A 54 6.34 -5.63 -2.51
CA VAL A 54 5.68 -4.65 -1.65
C VAL A 54 6.05 -3.27 -2.18
N THR A 55 5.06 -2.53 -2.67
CA THR A 55 5.26 -1.22 -3.30
C THR A 55 4.39 -0.18 -2.61
N PRO A 56 4.67 1.13 -2.78
CA PRO A 56 3.65 2.15 -2.57
C PRO A 56 2.41 1.81 -3.40
N GLY A 57 1.24 2.15 -2.87
CA GLY A 57 0.01 2.11 -3.66
C GLY A 57 0.10 3.09 -4.83
N TRP A 58 -0.50 2.75 -5.96
CA TRP A 58 -0.38 3.58 -7.14
C TRP A 58 -1.19 4.87 -6.99
N VAL A 59 -0.69 5.94 -7.62
CA VAL A 59 -1.37 7.23 -7.74
C VAL A 59 -1.83 7.37 -9.19
N ASP A 60 -3.14 7.24 -9.39
CA ASP A 60 -3.76 7.39 -10.71
C ASP A 60 -4.10 8.86 -10.95
N ILE A 61 -3.28 9.53 -11.75
CA ILE A 61 -3.37 10.98 -11.95
C ILE A 61 -4.47 11.40 -12.93
N HIS A 62 -5.19 10.45 -13.54
CA HIS A 62 -6.14 10.78 -14.59
C HIS A 62 -7.38 9.88 -14.56
N THR A 63 -8.35 10.28 -13.72
CA THR A 63 -9.61 9.56 -13.57
C THR A 63 -10.81 10.48 -13.78
N HIS A 64 -11.97 9.85 -13.98
CA HIS A 64 -13.30 10.47 -14.07
C HIS A 64 -14.26 9.85 -13.04
N TYR A 65 -13.77 9.63 -11.82
CA TYR A 65 -14.57 9.04 -10.73
C TYR A 65 -15.46 10.03 -9.98
N ASP A 66 -15.55 11.28 -10.45
CA ASP A 66 -16.30 12.39 -9.83
C ASP A 66 -17.75 12.01 -9.50
N GLY A 67 -18.41 11.28 -10.39
CA GLY A 67 -19.72 10.69 -10.12
C GLY A 67 -19.61 9.43 -9.25
N GLN A 68 -18.76 8.48 -9.67
CA GLN A 68 -18.70 7.14 -9.09
C GLN A 68 -18.41 7.12 -7.59
N VAL A 69 -17.64 8.10 -7.09
CA VAL A 69 -17.35 8.27 -5.67
C VAL A 69 -18.60 8.39 -4.78
N THR A 70 -19.74 8.77 -5.36
CA THR A 70 -21.00 8.93 -4.64
C THR A 70 -21.77 7.62 -4.43
N TRP A 71 -21.47 6.55 -5.19
CA TRP A 71 -22.21 5.29 -5.11
C TRP A 71 -21.37 4.01 -4.99
N ASP A 72 -20.09 4.03 -5.34
CA ASP A 72 -19.21 2.86 -5.22
C ASP A 72 -18.27 3.01 -4.01
N SER A 73 -18.49 2.27 -2.92
CA SER A 73 -17.62 2.36 -1.75
C SER A 73 -16.22 1.76 -1.95
N ARG A 74 -15.99 1.05 -3.06
CA ARG A 74 -14.73 0.34 -3.33
C ARG A 74 -13.91 0.94 -4.46
N MET A 75 -14.40 1.94 -5.18
CA MET A 75 -13.67 2.58 -6.30
C MET A 75 -13.09 1.57 -7.31
N THR A 76 -13.92 0.63 -7.76
CA THR A 76 -13.51 -0.35 -8.76
C THR A 76 -13.54 0.20 -10.19
N PRO A 77 -12.59 -0.15 -11.07
CA PRO A 77 -11.55 -1.16 -10.90
C PRO A 77 -10.21 -0.66 -10.29
N SER A 78 -10.01 0.64 -10.06
CA SER A 78 -8.69 1.15 -9.66
C SER A 78 -8.16 0.53 -8.36
N SER A 79 -9.02 0.30 -7.36
CA SER A 79 -8.61 -0.34 -6.09
C SER A 79 -8.13 -1.79 -6.27
N ILE A 80 -8.72 -2.55 -7.19
CA ILE A 80 -8.31 -3.96 -7.43
C ILE A 80 -7.05 -4.06 -8.28
N HIS A 81 -6.70 -3.00 -8.99
CA HIS A 81 -5.42 -2.90 -9.70
C HIS A 81 -4.30 -2.36 -8.80
N GLY A 82 -4.57 -1.94 -7.56
CA GLY A 82 -3.54 -1.46 -6.63
C GLY A 82 -3.39 0.06 -6.58
N SER A 83 -4.30 0.81 -7.22
CA SER A 83 -4.41 2.24 -7.00
C SER A 83 -4.99 2.53 -5.62
N THR A 84 -4.37 3.47 -4.91
CA THR A 84 -4.76 3.88 -3.57
C THR A 84 -5.12 5.36 -3.50
N THR A 85 -4.78 6.13 -4.55
CA THR A 85 -5.07 7.55 -4.66
C THR A 85 -5.42 7.86 -6.11
N VAL A 86 -6.43 8.70 -6.31
CA VAL A 86 -6.89 9.12 -7.63
C VAL A 86 -6.98 10.65 -7.71
N VAL A 87 -6.73 11.20 -8.89
CA VAL A 87 -7.03 12.60 -9.23
C VAL A 87 -8.23 12.63 -10.19
N MET A 88 -9.27 13.36 -9.80
CA MET A 88 -10.55 13.49 -10.50
C MET A 88 -10.71 14.91 -11.10
N GLY A 89 -11.78 15.16 -11.87
CA GLY A 89 -12.03 16.47 -12.48
C GLY A 89 -11.19 16.75 -13.73
N ASN A 90 -10.84 15.69 -14.46
CA ASN A 90 -10.06 15.79 -15.70
C ASN A 90 -10.94 16.15 -16.91
N CYS A 91 -10.31 16.69 -17.96
CA CYS A 91 -10.87 16.95 -19.29
C CYS A 91 -11.93 18.08 -19.43
N GLY A 92 -12.16 18.86 -18.37
CA GLY A 92 -13.03 20.05 -18.39
C GLY A 92 -14.51 19.73 -18.26
#